data_AF-D7CDE2-F1
#
_entry.id   AF-D7CDE2-F1
#
_cell.length_a   1.000
_cell.length_b   1.000
_cell.length_c   1.000
_cell.angle_alpha   90.00
_cell.angle_beta   90.00
_cell.angle_gamma   90.00
#
_symmetry.space_group_name_H-M   'P 1'
#
loop_
_entity.id
_entity.type
_entity.pdbx_description
1 polymer ?
#
loop_
_entity_poly.entity_id
_entity_poly.type
_entity_poly.pdbx_seq_one_letter_code
_entity_poly.pdbx_strand_id
1 'polypeptide(L)' 'MPAEYQRILAAVRAAGSPVATRQIGEALGVDTGVRGKLEPLRGKLTKLADRGWLHKRPDGKFTVRP' A
#
# COMPACT_ATOMS: atom_id res chain seq x y z
N MET A 1 -11.92 -10.32 -4.36
CA MET A 1 -10.90 -9.26 -4.36
C MET A 1 -9.89 -9.56 -5.47
N PRO A 2 -9.57 -8.61 -6.35
CA PRO A 2 -8.47 -8.77 -7.31
C PRO A 2 -7.17 -9.22 -6.64
N ALA A 3 -6.44 -10.16 -7.26
CA ALA A 3 -5.21 -10.73 -6.72
C ALA A 3 -4.14 -9.66 -6.39
N GLU A 4 -4.12 -8.56 -7.14
CA GLU A 4 -3.24 -7.43 -6.90
C GLU A 4 -3.49 -6.76 -5.54
N TYR A 5 -4.75 -6.58 -5.15
CA TYR A 5 -5.09 -6.01 -3.84
C TYR A 5 -4.76 -6.97 -2.69
N GLN A 6 -4.90 -8.28 -2.90
CA GLN A 6 -4.47 -9.27 -1.90
C GLN A 6 -2.95 -9.23 -1.70
N ARG A 7 -2.16 -9.07 -2.77
CA ARG A 7 -0.70 -8.91 -2.66
C ARG A 7 -0.32 -7.64 -1.89
N ILE A 8 -1.01 -6.52 -2.17
CA ILE A 8 -0.80 -5.26 -1.42
C ILE A 8 -1.10 -5.48 0.07
N LEU A 9 -2.23 -6.09 0.41
CA LEU A 9 -2.59 -6.35 1.81
C LEU A 9 -1.61 -7.31 2.48
N ALA A 10 -1.16 -8.35 1.77
CA ALA A 10 -0.17 -9.29 2.28
C ALA A 10 1.16 -8.60 2.56
N ALA A 11 1.63 -7.70 1.68
CA ALA A 11 2.84 -6.92 1.89
C ALA A 11 2.73 -6.00 3.11
N VAL A 12 1.61 -5.29 3.26
CA VAL A 12 1.36 -4.42 4.42
C VAL A 12 1.23 -5.25 5.72
N ARG A 13 0.61 -6.43 5.65
CA ARG A 13 0.49 -7.35 6.79
C ARG A 13 1.84 -7.94 7.20
N ALA A 14 2.64 -8.38 6.23
CA ALA A 14 3.97 -8.95 6.45
C ALA A 14 4.93 -7.93 7.04
N ALA A 15 4.78 -6.65 6.73
CA ALA A 15 5.58 -5.59 7.32
C ALA A 15 5.31 -5.40 8.83
N GLY A 16 4.16 -5.83 9.34
CA GLY A 16 3.81 -5.76 10.77
C GLY A 16 3.80 -4.34 11.36
N SER A 17 3.90 -3.32 10.52
CA SER A 17 4.14 -1.93 10.90
C SER A 17 3.58 -0.98 9.84
N PRO A 18 3.35 0.30 10.18
CA PRO A 18 2.88 1.29 9.22
C PRO A 18 3.92 1.47 8.10
N VAL A 19 3.55 1.10 6.87
CA VAL A 19 4.42 1.12 5.70
C VAL A 19 4.07 2.25 4.74
N ALA A 20 5.10 2.93 4.22
CA ALA A 20 4.91 3.97 3.23
C ALA A 20 4.58 3.39 1.84
N THR A 21 3.95 4.18 0.96
CA THR A 21 3.69 3.78 -0.43
C THR A 21 4.95 3.27 -1.14
N ARG A 22 6.12 3.86 -0.85
CA ARG A 22 7.41 3.43 -1.40
C ARG A 22 7.74 2.00 -0.98
N GLN A 23 7.72 1.70 0.32
CA GLN A 23 8.03 0.37 0.84
C GLN A 23 7.06 -0.70 0.32
N ILE A 24 5.77 -0.35 0.19
CA ILE A 24 4.79 -1.25 -0.42
C ILE A 24 5.10 -1.48 -1.90
N GLY A 25 5.51 -0.43 -2.62
CA GLY A 25 5.96 -0.54 -4.00
C GLY A 25 7.19 -1.44 -4.14
N GLU A 26 8.19 -1.27 -3.29
CA GLU A 26 9.39 -2.11 -3.25
C GLU A 26 9.04 -3.58 -2.98
N ALA A 27 8.17 -3.85 -2.00
CA ALA A 27 7.70 -5.20 -1.69
C ALA A 27 6.88 -5.85 -2.82
N LEU A 28 6.26 -5.04 -3.69
CA LEU A 28 5.50 -5.50 -4.85
C LEU A 28 6.34 -5.55 -6.13
N GLY A 29 7.64 -5.19 -6.08
CA GLY A 29 8.50 -5.09 -7.25
C GLY A 29 8.11 -3.95 -8.20
N VAL A 30 7.38 -2.95 -7.71
CA VAL A 30 7.08 -1.72 -8.45
C VAL A 30 8.33 -0.85 -8.43
N ASP A 31 8.73 -0.35 -9.58
CA ASP A 31 9.82 0.62 -9.65
C ASP A 31 9.45 1.88 -8.87
N THR A 32 10.11 2.08 -7.74
CA THR A 32 9.86 3.22 -6.84
C THR A 32 10.75 4.41 -7.13
N GLY A 33 11.70 4.27 -8.07
CA GLY A 33 12.50 5.36 -8.61
C GLY A 33 11.71 6.24 -9.56
N VAL A 34 10.73 5.65 -10.27
CA VAL A 34 9.85 6.38 -11.20
C VAL A 34 8.58 6.86 -10.48
N ARG A 35 8.49 8.17 -10.22
CA ARG A 35 7.28 8.81 -9.62
C ARG A 35 5.98 8.38 -10.32
N GLY A 36 5.99 8.31 -11.65
CA GLY A 36 4.81 7.92 -12.45
C GLY A 36 4.31 6.48 -12.23
N LYS A 37 5.13 5.58 -11.67
CA LYS A 37 4.70 4.23 -11.27
C LYS A 37 4.18 4.19 -9.82
N LEU A 38 4.63 5.14 -8.99
CA LEU A 38 4.22 5.24 -7.59
C LEU A 38 2.86 5.92 -7.42
N GLU A 39 2.53 6.90 -8.25
CA GLU A 39 1.25 7.61 -8.23
C GLU A 39 0.02 6.68 -8.37
N PRO A 40 -0.04 5.77 -9.37
CA PRO A 40 -1.15 4.82 -9.46
C PRO A 40 -1.20 3.85 -8.27
N LEU A 41 -0.06 3.48 -7.69
CA LEU A 41 -0.01 2.65 -6.48
C LEU A 41 -0.57 3.41 -5.27
N ARG A 42 -0.22 4.69 -5.11
CA ARG A 42 -0.76 5.58 -4.06
C ARG A 42 -2.28 5.72 -4.18
N GLY A 43 -2.79 5.84 -5.40
CA GLY A 43 -4.24 5.86 -5.68
C GLY A 43 -4.93 4.57 -5.24
N LYS A 44 -4.36 3.41 -5.59
CA LYS A 44 -4.87 2.09 -5.16
C LYS A 44 -4.86 1.93 -3.64
N LEU A 45 -3.77 2.32 -2.97
CA LEU A 45 -3.66 2.26 -1.51
C LEU A 45 -4.67 3.18 -0.81
N THR A 46 -4.86 4.39 -1.33
CA THR A 46 -5.86 5.32 -0.80
C THR A 46 -7.27 4.76 -0.97
N LYS A 47 -7.57 4.11 -2.11
CA LYS A 47 -8.86 3.46 -2.35
C LYS A 47 -9.09 2.25 -1.44
N LEU A 48 -8.05 1.48 -1.14
CA LEU A 48 -8.12 0.39 -0.15
C LEU A 48 -8.34 0.94 1.26
N ALA A 49 -7.75 2.10 1.58
CA ALA A 49 -7.96 2.75 2.87
C ALA A 49 -9.37 3.33 3.02
N ASP A 50 -9.88 3.98 1.98
CA ASP A 50 -11.25 4.50 1.90
C ASP A 50 -12.30 3.40 2.06
N ARG A 51 -12.05 2.22 1.47
CA ARG A 51 -12.89 1.03 1.66
C ARG A 51 -12.77 0.37 3.04
N GLY A 52 -11.92 0.88 3.92
CA GLY A 52 -11.73 0.36 5.28
C GLY A 52 -10.82 -0.87 5.40
N TRP A 53 -10.14 -1.29 4.32
CA TRP A 53 -9.21 -2.43 4.34
C TRP A 53 -7.83 -2.04 4.89
N LEU A 54 -7.43 -0.80 4.65
CA LEU A 54 -6.21 -0.21 5.17
C LEU A 54 -6.53 0.99 6.06
N HIS A 55 -5.69 1.25 7.04
CA HIS A 55 -5.69 2.49 7.78
C HIS A 55 -4.59 3.40 7.23
N LYS A 56 -4.98 4.51 6.61
CA LYS A 56 -4.05 5.58 6.20
C LYS A 56 -3.80 6.49 7.39
N ARG A 57 -2.57 6.51 7.89
CA ARG A 57 -2.12 7.40 8.97
C ARG A 57 -1.93 8.83 8.46
N PRO A 58 -2.01 9.84 9.34
CA PRO A 58 -1.68 11.23 9.00
C PRO A 58 -0.23 11.39 8.49
N ASP A 59 0.66 10.50 8.90
CA ASP A 59 2.07 10.43 8.47
C ASP A 59 2.25 9.90 7.01
N GLY A 60 1.16 9.61 6.29
CA GLY A 60 1.21 9.10 4.91
C GLY A 60 1.54 7.60 4.79
N LYS A 61 1.60 6.89 5.91
CA LYS A 61 1.81 5.43 6.00
C LYS A 61 0.48 4.67 6.02
N PHE A 62 0.52 3.42 5.58
CA PHE A 62 -0.63 2.51 5.53
C PHE A 62 -0.40 1.33 6.47
N THR A 63 -1.45 0.92 7.18
CA THR A 63 -1.45 -0.27 8.05
C THR A 63 -2.65 -1.12 7.68
N VAL A 64 -2.57 -2.44 7.87
CA VAL A 64 -3.77 -3.28 7.82
C VAL A 64 -4.58 -3.01 9.07
N ARG A 65 -5.90 -2.83 8.93
CA ARG A 65 -6.80 -2.82 10.07
C ARG A 65 -6.97 -4.29 10.52
N PRO A 66 -6.93 -4.60 11.83
CA PRO A 66 -7.23 -5.94 12.33
C PRO A 66 -8.66 -6.36 12.00
#